data_AF-A0A832MHF3-F1
#
_entry.id   AF-A0A832MHF3-F1
#
_cell.length_a   1.000
_cell.length_b   1.000
_cell.length_c   1.000
_cell.angle_alpha   90.00
_cell.angle_beta   90.00
_cell.angle_gamma   90.00
#
_symmetry.space_group_name_H-M   'P 1'
#
loop_
_entity.id
_entity.type
_entity.pdbx_description
1 polymer ?
#
loop_
_entity_poly.entity_id
_entity_poly.type
_entity_poly.pdbx_seq_one_letter_code
_entity_poly.pdbx_strand_id
1 'polypeptide(L)'
;MIMRIATLLGLLLGLQANAAAASGSDSLEAARRRLEQLRATCRENHPEVKRQKELVAELELRQRLQARANVELELARARLAGLRKTCKEKHPAVQAQLRKIEELEKQQP
;
A
#
# COMPACT_ATOMS: atom_id res chain seq x y z
N MET A 1 61.42 15.26 -2.81
CA MET A 1 60.75 14.66 -3.99
C MET A 1 59.64 13.74 -3.48
N ILE A 2 58.40 14.19 -3.65
CA ILE A 2 57.11 13.47 -3.65
C ILE A 2 56.65 12.84 -2.31
N MET A 3 55.81 13.60 -1.61
CA MET A 3 54.90 13.17 -0.54
C MET A 3 53.53 12.79 -1.14
N ARG A 4 52.97 11.69 -0.63
CA ARG A 4 51.53 11.44 -0.40
C ARG A 4 50.59 11.46 -1.63
N ILE A 5 50.47 10.32 -2.31
CA ILE A 5 49.33 10.00 -3.21
C ILE A 5 48.60 8.78 -2.64
N ALA A 6 47.80 8.98 -1.57
CA ALA A 6 47.05 7.87 -0.97
C ALA A 6 45.66 8.26 -0.42
N THR A 7 45.09 9.40 -0.78
CA THR A 7 43.80 9.84 -0.21
C THR A 7 42.86 10.49 -1.22
N LEU A 8 42.77 9.97 -2.44
CA LEU A 8 41.78 10.42 -3.43
C LEU A 8 41.09 9.27 -4.19
N LEU A 9 40.99 8.09 -3.59
CA LEU A 9 40.18 6.98 -4.14
C LEU A 9 39.02 6.54 -3.22
N GLY A 10 38.78 7.25 -2.12
CA GLY A 10 37.71 6.92 -1.16
C GLY A 10 36.42 7.72 -1.31
N LEU A 11 36.41 8.77 -2.14
CA LEU A 11 35.30 9.74 -2.17
C LEU A 11 34.34 9.61 -3.36
N LEU A 12 34.43 8.50 -4.12
CA LEU A 12 33.62 8.29 -5.33
C LEU A 12 32.71 7.04 -5.26
N LEU A 13 32.66 6.35 -4.11
CA LEU A 13 31.76 5.21 -3.87
C LEU A 13 30.53 5.52 -3.00
N GLY A 14 30.32 6.77 -2.59
CA GLY A 14 29.22 7.14 -1.69
C GLY A 14 27.94 7.65 -2.35
N LEU A 15 27.96 7.95 -3.66
CA LEU A 15 26.92 8.79 -4.30
C LEU A 15 26.15 8.12 -5.45
N GLN A 16 26.24 6.79 -5.63
CA GLN A 16 25.50 6.07 -6.68
C GLN A 16 24.41 5.11 -6.16
N ALA A 17 24.17 5.03 -4.86
CA ALA A 17 23.13 4.14 -4.32
C ALA A 17 21.75 4.80 -4.11
N ASN A 18 21.54 6.05 -4.54
CA ASN A 18 20.28 6.76 -4.28
C ASN A 18 19.34 6.89 -5.49
N ALA A 19 19.74 6.41 -6.67
CA ALA A 19 18.92 6.54 -7.89
C ALA A 19 18.10 5.28 -8.23
N ALA A 20 18.31 4.15 -7.55
CA ALA A 20 17.69 2.87 -7.89
C ALA A 20 16.35 2.58 -7.16
N ALA A 21 15.97 3.37 -6.15
CA ALA A 21 14.77 3.07 -5.37
C ALA A 21 13.47 3.69 -5.93
N ALA A 22 13.55 4.46 -7.03
CA ALA A 22 12.39 5.10 -7.65
C ALA A 22 11.56 4.18 -8.56
N SER A 23 11.96 2.92 -8.73
CA SER A 23 11.26 1.97 -9.59
C SER A 23 10.81 0.74 -8.82
N GLY A 24 9.49 0.60 -8.68
CA GLY A 24 8.86 -0.73 -8.65
C GLY A 24 8.57 -1.30 -7.27
N SER A 25 7.61 -0.73 -6.56
CA SER A 25 6.33 -1.41 -6.31
C SER A 25 5.47 -0.55 -5.39
N ASP A 26 4.23 -0.31 -5.78
CA ASP A 26 3.16 0.27 -4.95
C ASP A 26 2.75 -0.68 -3.79
N SER A 27 3.63 -1.62 -3.43
CA SER A 27 3.41 -2.56 -2.34
C SER A 27 3.86 -1.92 -1.04
N LEU A 28 2.96 -1.94 -0.06
CA LEU A 28 3.24 -1.58 1.32
C LEU A 28 4.52 -2.25 1.86
N GLU A 29 4.80 -3.49 1.44
CA GLU A 29 6.00 -4.22 1.89
C GLU A 29 7.28 -3.56 1.38
N ALA A 30 7.31 -3.14 0.12
CA ALA A 30 8.47 -2.45 -0.45
C ALA A 30 8.66 -1.07 0.19
N ALA A 31 7.56 -0.34 0.44
CA ALA A 31 7.61 0.93 1.15
C ALA A 31 8.19 0.78 2.57
N ARG A 32 7.82 -0.29 3.28
CA ARG A 32 8.37 -0.64 4.61
C ARG A 32 9.86 -1.00 4.53
N ARG A 33 10.27 -1.82 3.56
CA ARG A 33 11.68 -2.17 3.34
C ARG A 33 12.54 -0.94 3.05
N ARG A 34 12.05 0.00 2.23
CA ARG A 34 12.73 1.26 1.97
C ARG A 34 12.85 2.14 3.21
N LEU A 35 11.81 2.19 4.04
CA LEU A 35 11.87 2.90 5.32
C LEU A 35 12.96 2.32 6.24
N GLU A 36 13.10 1.00 6.30
CA GLU A 36 14.13 0.33 7.09
C GLU A 36 15.55 0.68 6.61
N GLN A 37 15.77 0.67 5.28
CA GLN A 37 17.04 1.08 4.68
C GLN A 37 17.40 2.55 4.99
N LEU A 38 16.40 3.44 4.95
CA LEU A 38 16.60 4.85 5.27
C LEU A 38 16.93 5.04 6.75
N ARG A 39 16.34 4.26 7.66
CA ARG A 39 16.69 4.31 9.09
C ARG A 39 18.10 3.82 9.39
N ALA A 40 18.61 2.88 8.60
CA ALA A 40 19.98 2.39 8.74
C ALA A 40 21.04 3.43 8.33
N THR A 41 20.69 4.37 7.45
CA THR A 41 21.65 5.31 6.84
C THR A 41 21.42 6.77 7.27
N CYS A 42 20.19 7.13 7.64
CA CYS A 42 19.77 8.47 7.96
C CYS A 42 19.17 8.55 9.39
N ARG A 43 19.36 9.69 10.06
CA ARG A 43 18.72 9.95 11.37
C ARG A 43 17.20 10.06 11.20
N GLU A 44 16.45 9.74 12.24
CA GLU A 44 14.96 9.76 12.25
C GLU A 44 14.32 11.09 11.80
N ASN A 45 15.04 12.21 11.98
CA ASN A 45 14.56 13.54 11.57
C ASN A 45 14.87 13.90 10.10
N HIS A 46 15.55 13.01 9.36
CA HIS A 46 15.89 13.24 7.97
C HIS A 46 14.61 13.37 7.12
N PRO A 47 14.53 14.35 6.21
CA PRO A 47 13.31 14.59 5.42
C PRO A 47 12.86 13.37 4.62
N GLU A 48 13.79 12.59 4.07
CA GLU A 48 13.47 11.36 3.33
C GLU A 48 12.84 10.27 4.23
N VAL A 49 13.27 10.16 5.50
CA VAL A 49 12.68 9.22 6.47
C VAL A 49 11.25 9.65 6.80
N LYS A 50 11.01 10.96 6.99
CA LYS A 50 9.66 11.50 7.25
C LYS A 50 8.72 11.23 6.09
N ARG A 51 9.15 11.55 4.86
CA ARG A 51 8.36 11.34 3.64
C ARG A 51 8.05 9.86 3.42
N GLN A 52 9.02 8.98 3.66
CA GLN A 52 8.81 7.54 3.52
C GLN A 52 7.85 6.99 4.59
N LYS A 53 7.86 7.52 5.82
CA LYS A 53 6.87 7.15 6.86
C LYS A 53 5.45 7.55 6.45
N GLU A 54 5.28 8.75 5.93
CA GLU A 54 3.98 9.24 5.44
C GLU A 54 3.44 8.33 4.33
N LEU A 55 4.30 7.96 3.37
CA LEU A 55 3.95 7.03 2.30
C LEU A 55 3.51 5.66 2.85
N VAL A 56 4.25 5.10 3.81
CA VAL A 56 3.89 3.83 4.46
C VAL A 56 2.53 3.96 5.16
N ALA A 57 2.29 5.05 5.89
CA ALA A 57 1.03 5.26 6.59
C ALA A 57 -0.17 5.40 5.63
N GLU A 58 0.01 6.09 4.51
CA GLU A 58 -1.01 6.22 3.46
C GLU A 58 -1.35 4.85 2.85
N LEU A 59 -0.32 4.07 2.50
CA LEU A 59 -0.50 2.72 1.94
C LEU A 59 -1.17 1.77 2.94
N GLU A 60 -0.84 1.85 4.23
CA GLU A 60 -1.52 1.09 5.28
C GLU A 60 -2.99 1.46 5.40
N LEU A 61 -3.31 2.76 5.36
CA LEU A 61 -4.68 3.23 5.41
C LEU A 61 -5.47 2.72 4.20
N ARG A 62 -4.91 2.84 2.99
CA ARG A 62 -5.53 2.34 1.76
C ARG A 62 -5.79 0.84 1.82
N GLN A 63 -4.82 0.06 2.31
CA GLN A 63 -4.98 -1.39 2.46
C GLN A 63 -6.09 -1.74 3.46
N ARG A 64 -6.18 -1.03 4.59
CA ARG A 64 -7.26 -1.25 5.59
C ARG A 64 -8.64 -0.92 5.02
N LEU A 65 -8.76 0.18 4.27
CA LEU A 65 -10.01 0.57 3.64
C LEU A 65 -10.45 -0.45 2.58
N GLN A 66 -9.52 -0.92 1.74
CA GLN A 66 -9.77 -1.99 0.78
C GLN A 66 -10.21 -3.29 1.45
N ALA A 67 -9.51 -3.71 2.51
CA ALA A 67 -9.88 -4.90 3.28
C ALA A 67 -11.31 -4.78 3.85
N ARG A 68 -11.67 -3.62 4.39
CA ARG A 68 -13.01 -3.35 4.89
C ARG A 68 -14.07 -3.39 3.79
N ALA A 69 -13.81 -2.76 2.64
CA ALA A 69 -14.72 -2.77 1.49
C ALA A 69 -14.96 -4.21 0.99
N ASN A 70 -13.91 -5.03 0.93
CA ASN A 70 -14.02 -6.45 0.55
C ASN A 70 -14.89 -7.23 1.54
N VAL A 71 -14.70 -7.03 2.85
CA VAL A 71 -15.53 -7.68 3.87
C VAL A 71 -17.00 -7.27 3.73
N GLU A 72 -17.29 -6.00 3.46
CA GLU A 72 -18.67 -5.54 3.27
C GLU A 72 -19.33 -6.17 2.05
N LEU A 73 -18.60 -6.27 0.93
CA LEU A 73 -19.10 -6.93 -0.28
C LEU A 73 -19.37 -8.42 -0.05
N GLU A 74 -18.47 -9.13 0.62
CA GLU A 74 -18.65 -10.55 0.94
C GLU A 74 -19.84 -10.79 1.87
N LEU A 75 -20.03 -9.94 2.89
CA LEU A 75 -21.23 -9.98 3.73
C LEU A 75 -22.51 -9.71 2.93
N ALA A 76 -22.47 -8.78 1.97
CA ALA A 76 -23.61 -8.49 1.12
C ALA A 76 -23.97 -9.69 0.22
N ARG A 77 -22.96 -10.37 -0.35
CA ARG A 77 -23.14 -11.60 -1.14
C ARG A 77 -23.70 -12.75 -0.29
N ALA A 78 -23.19 -12.93 0.93
CA ALA A 78 -23.71 -13.94 1.85
C ALA A 78 -25.18 -13.70 2.21
N ARG A 79 -25.58 -12.44 2.43
CA ARG A 79 -26.99 -12.07 2.66
C ARG A 79 -27.88 -12.37 1.45
N LEU A 80 -27.41 -12.07 0.24
CA LEU A 80 -28.13 -12.42 -0.99
C LEU A 80 -28.35 -13.94 -1.09
N ALA A 81 -27.31 -14.73 -0.81
CA ALA A 81 -27.41 -16.18 -0.81
C ALA A 81 -28.42 -16.69 0.24
N GLY A 82 -28.51 -16.05 1.40
CA GLY A 82 -29.55 -16.31 2.41
C GLY A 82 -30.95 -15.99 1.89
N LEU A 83 -31.16 -14.81 1.32
CA LEU A 83 -32.45 -14.38 0.78
C LEU A 83 -32.93 -15.29 -0.35
N ARG A 84 -32.03 -15.79 -1.20
CA ARG A 84 -32.36 -16.72 -2.29
C ARG A 84 -32.87 -18.08 -1.81
N LYS A 85 -32.59 -18.47 -0.57
CA LYS A 85 -33.14 -19.71 0.02
C LYS A 85 -34.59 -19.55 0.45
N THR A 86 -35.02 -18.35 0.80
CA THR A 86 -36.34 -18.07 1.38
C THR A 86 -37.27 -17.31 0.42
N CYS A 87 -36.70 -16.56 -0.52
CA CYS A 87 -37.41 -15.63 -1.39
C CYS A 87 -37.08 -15.93 -2.86
N LYS A 88 -38.07 -15.75 -3.74
CA LYS A 88 -37.87 -15.83 -5.20
C LYS A 88 -37.08 -14.61 -5.71
N GLU A 89 -36.43 -14.71 -6.86
CA GLU A 89 -35.59 -13.63 -7.43
C GLU A 89 -36.30 -12.28 -7.58
N LYS A 90 -37.61 -12.28 -7.86
CA LYS A 90 -38.41 -11.04 -8.01
C LYS A 90 -38.79 -10.40 -6.66
N HIS A 91 -38.44 -11.02 -5.54
CA HIS A 91 -38.80 -10.50 -4.22
C HIS A 91 -38.08 -9.17 -3.95
N PRO A 92 -38.77 -8.14 -3.41
CA PRO A 92 -38.18 -6.82 -3.19
C PRO A 92 -36.88 -6.84 -2.39
N ALA A 93 -36.78 -7.70 -1.37
CA ALA A 93 -35.57 -7.84 -0.58
C ALA A 93 -34.36 -8.38 -1.39
N VAL A 94 -34.60 -9.30 -2.33
CA VAL A 94 -33.54 -9.83 -3.22
C VAL A 94 -33.07 -8.73 -4.17
N GLN A 95 -34.01 -7.99 -4.76
CA GLN A 95 -33.70 -6.87 -5.66
C GLN A 95 -32.95 -5.72 -4.96
N ALA A 96 -33.35 -5.37 -3.74
CA ALA A 96 -32.65 -4.38 -2.92
C ALA A 96 -31.22 -4.83 -2.59
N GLN A 97 -31.04 -6.10 -2.25
CA GLN A 97 -29.73 -6.66 -1.93
C GLN A 97 -28.80 -6.71 -3.16
N LEU A 98 -29.35 -7.01 -4.35
CA LEU A 98 -28.61 -6.94 -5.61
C LEU A 98 -28.10 -5.54 -5.91
N ARG A 99 -28.96 -4.51 -5.78
CA ARG A 99 -28.55 -3.11 -5.95
C ARG A 99 -27.45 -2.70 -4.98
N LYS A 100 -27.56 -3.14 -3.71
CA LYS A 100 -26.52 -2.88 -2.71
C LYS A 100 -25.18 -3.51 -3.10
N ILE A 101 -25.18 -4.75 -3.62
CA ILE A 101 -23.96 -5.39 -4.10
C ILE A 101 -23.36 -4.61 -5.28
N GLU A 102 -24.19 -4.21 -6.25
CA GLU A 102 -23.76 -3.43 -7.40
C GLU A 102 -23.12 -2.08 -7.01
N GLU A 103 -23.71 -1.39 -6.03
CA GLU A 103 -23.15 -0.15 -5.48
C GLU A 103 -21.80 -0.39 -4.81
N LEU A 104 -21.66 -1.46 -4.01
CA LEU A 104 -20.40 -1.81 -3.36
C LEU A 104 -19.32 -2.22 -4.37
N GLU A 105 -19.69 -2.94 -5.44
CA GLU A 105 -18.78 -3.31 -6.52
C GLU A 105 -18.28 -2.08 -7.28
N LYS A 106 -19.14 -1.07 -7.52
CA LYS A 106 -18.74 0.22 -8.10
C LYS A 106 -17.79 1.03 -7.21
N GLN A 107 -17.80 0.77 -5.90
CA GLN A 107 -16.93 1.44 -4.92
C GLN A 107 -15.60 0.71 -4.68
N GLN A 108 -15.39 -0.47 -5.29
CA GLN A 108 -14.09 -1.12 -5.22
C GLN A 108 -13.07 -0.37 -6.09
N PRO A 109 -11.88 -0.05 -5.55
CA PRO A 109 -10.82 0.67 -6.25
C PRO A 109 -10.02 -0.19 -7.24
#